data_AF-A0A1C4SWW5-F1
#
_entry.id   AF-A0A1C4SWW5-F1
#
_cell.length_a   1.000
_cell.length_b   1.000
_cell.length_c   1.000
_cell.angle_alpha   90.00
_cell.angle_beta   90.00
_cell.angle_gamma   90.00
#
_symmetry.space_group_name_H-M   'P 1'
#
loop_
_entity.id
_entity.type
_entity.pdbx_description
1 polymer ?
#
loop_
_entity_poly.entity_id
_entity_poly.type
_entity_poly.pdbx_seq_one_letter_code
_entity_poly.pdbx_strand_id
1 'polypeptide(L)'
;MRISKNLIGLAAVGILVAGCGSSSGDDSARSTGSAGSAGQAPSEEAKAPEPGADLAVPVTGPQADVVASSSDPKLKVLPKPANGASFTEKVEHKLQEDLLRRLKVPGKTSANCPDGVTQKASAVSICNVTYEGATVPYEIEISEKYKPGSFLTFYNSTPKQSVLVAKAAYDRLWASYKGRTDISKLSCDELPVAKAVDEETETGFHCQYWGEHAGDEGNGGFVKVGIKVNRHNVDFFEVR
;
A
#
# COMPACT_ATOMS: atom_id res chain seq x y z
N MET A 1 -13.51 8.52 46.47
CA MET A 1 -14.94 8.75 46.17
C MET A 1 -15.30 10.19 46.54
N ARG A 2 -15.23 11.11 45.58
CA ARG A 2 -15.87 12.43 45.62
C ARG A 2 -16.31 12.74 44.19
N ILE A 3 -17.61 12.92 44.03
CA ILE A 3 -18.34 13.06 42.78
C ILE A 3 -18.54 14.55 42.56
N SER A 4 -18.11 15.08 41.41
CA SER A 4 -18.50 16.40 40.93
C SER A 4 -19.16 16.24 39.57
N LYS A 5 -20.48 16.43 39.55
CA LYS A 5 -21.35 16.47 38.37
C LYS A 5 -21.33 17.90 37.83
N ASN A 6 -21.04 18.09 36.54
CA ASN A 6 -21.41 19.30 35.80
C ASN A 6 -22.19 18.87 34.56
N LEU A 7 -23.38 19.45 34.39
CA LEU A 7 -24.37 19.15 33.36
C LEU A 7 -24.64 20.42 32.52
N ILE A 8 -24.81 20.17 31.22
CA ILE A 8 -25.66 20.87 30.22
C ILE A 8 -25.15 22.17 29.58
N GLY A 9 -25.17 22.16 28.24
CA GLY A 9 -25.24 23.33 27.37
C GLY A 9 -25.47 22.94 25.91
N LEU A 10 -26.68 22.52 25.56
CA LEU A 10 -27.16 22.34 24.18
C LEU A 10 -27.55 23.71 23.61
N ALA A 11 -27.03 24.06 22.44
CA ALA A 11 -27.52 25.20 21.66
C ALA A 11 -27.76 24.77 20.21
N ALA A 12 -29.05 24.72 19.84
CA ALA A 12 -29.53 24.60 18.48
C ALA A 12 -30.03 25.98 18.03
N VAL A 13 -29.56 26.45 16.88
CA VAL A 13 -30.06 27.61 16.13
C VAL A 13 -29.77 27.25 14.67
N GLY A 14 -30.65 27.33 13.69
CA GLY A 14 -31.98 27.92 13.54
C GLY A 14 -32.09 28.21 12.04
N ILE A 15 -32.95 27.48 11.33
CA ILE A 15 -33.16 27.58 9.88
C ILE A 15 -33.89 28.90 9.57
N LEU A 16 -33.39 29.67 8.60
CA LEU A 16 -34.14 30.74 7.96
C LEU A 16 -34.42 30.38 6.50
N VAL A 17 -35.71 30.27 6.18
CA VAL A 17 -36.29 30.19 4.84
C VAL A 17 -37.13 31.45 4.64
N ALA A 18 -36.87 32.19 3.56
CA ALA A 18 -37.78 33.04 2.76
C ALA A 18 -36.90 33.91 1.82
N GLY A 19 -37.21 34.17 0.55
CA GLY A 19 -38.40 33.84 -0.23
C GLY A 19 -38.21 34.19 -1.71
N CYS A 20 -39.15 33.72 -2.53
CA CYS A 20 -39.38 34.13 -3.92
C CYS A 20 -39.86 35.59 -4.01
N GLY A 21 -39.55 36.27 -5.12
CA GLY A 21 -40.24 37.51 -5.50
C GLY A 21 -39.63 38.21 -6.72
N SER A 22 -40.21 37.99 -7.89
CA SER A 22 -39.82 38.55 -9.18
C SER A 22 -40.27 40.01 -9.39
N SER A 23 -39.61 40.65 -10.36
CA SER A 23 -39.96 41.87 -11.12
C SER A 23 -39.76 43.24 -10.46
N SER A 24 -38.88 44.05 -11.05
CA SER A 24 -39.28 45.15 -11.96
C SER A 24 -38.03 45.79 -12.57
N GLY A 25 -38.00 45.90 -13.90
CA GLY A 25 -37.03 46.69 -14.67
C GLY A 25 -37.56 48.09 -15.01
N ASP A 26 -36.74 48.79 -15.79
CA ASP A 26 -36.79 50.21 -16.23
C ASP A 26 -36.14 51.19 -15.21
N ASP A 27 -35.21 52.09 -15.55
CA ASP A 27 -34.72 52.54 -16.85
C ASP A 27 -33.38 53.29 -16.70
N SER A 28 -32.57 53.26 -17.76
CA SER A 28 -31.61 54.28 -18.21
C SER A 28 -30.45 54.78 -17.31
N ALA A 29 -29.21 54.40 -17.67
CA ALA A 29 -28.10 55.34 -17.91
C ALA A 29 -26.92 54.67 -18.63
N ARG A 30 -26.54 55.20 -19.80
CA ARG A 30 -25.34 54.84 -20.57
C ARG A 30 -24.07 55.21 -19.80
N SER A 31 -23.07 54.34 -19.82
CA SER A 31 -21.68 54.75 -20.05
C SER A 31 -20.81 53.61 -20.59
N THR A 32 -19.91 54.03 -21.45
CA THR A 32 -19.05 53.34 -22.40
C THR A 32 -17.91 52.54 -21.80
N GLY A 33 -17.62 51.39 -22.43
CA GLY A 33 -16.27 50.94 -22.79
C GLY A 33 -15.47 50.16 -21.75
N SER A 34 -15.12 48.90 -22.05
CA SER A 34 -13.74 48.52 -22.41
C SER A 34 -13.54 47.00 -22.42
N ALA A 35 -12.98 46.53 -23.52
CA ALA A 35 -12.13 45.35 -23.74
C ALA A 35 -12.17 44.14 -22.77
N GLY A 36 -12.43 42.97 -23.37
CA GLY A 36 -11.62 41.77 -23.16
C GLY A 36 -12.16 40.75 -22.17
N SER A 37 -12.92 39.76 -22.66
CA SER A 37 -13.02 38.46 -21.99
C SER A 37 -12.56 37.38 -22.95
N ALA A 38 -11.40 36.82 -22.63
CA ALA A 38 -10.79 35.68 -23.27
C ALA A 38 -11.74 34.48 -23.28
N GLY A 39 -11.67 33.70 -24.35
CA GLY A 39 -12.40 32.46 -24.51
C GLY A 39 -12.16 31.52 -23.33
N GLN A 40 -13.24 31.14 -22.70
CA GLN A 40 -13.27 30.12 -21.67
C GLN A 40 -13.09 28.76 -22.36
N ALA A 41 -11.89 28.21 -22.26
CA ALA A 41 -11.66 26.80 -22.57
C ALA A 41 -12.52 25.96 -21.61
N PRO A 42 -13.20 24.90 -22.06
CA PRO A 42 -13.86 23.99 -21.14
C PRO A 42 -12.77 23.26 -20.37
N SER A 43 -12.66 23.55 -19.08
CA SER A 43 -12.04 22.67 -18.11
C SER A 43 -12.83 21.37 -18.10
N GLU A 44 -12.23 20.29 -18.58
CA GLU A 44 -12.69 18.93 -18.28
C GLU A 44 -12.63 18.75 -16.76
N GLU A 45 -13.75 18.99 -16.09
CA GLU A 45 -13.99 18.49 -14.75
C GLU A 45 -13.91 16.96 -14.83
N ALA A 46 -12.83 16.41 -14.26
CA ALA A 46 -12.70 14.99 -14.05
C ALA A 46 -13.90 14.53 -13.20
N LYS A 47 -14.88 13.90 -13.87
CA LYS A 47 -16.07 13.36 -13.26
C LYS A 47 -15.62 12.36 -12.19
N ALA A 48 -16.08 12.55 -10.94
CA ALA A 48 -15.84 11.58 -9.88
C ALA A 48 -16.34 10.19 -10.34
N PRO A 49 -15.60 9.09 -10.07
CA PRO A 49 -16.00 7.76 -10.50
C PRO A 49 -17.42 7.43 -10.03
N GLU A 50 -18.25 6.91 -10.93
CA GLU A 50 -19.62 6.50 -10.58
C GLU A 50 -19.57 5.31 -9.60
N PRO A 51 -20.45 5.28 -8.59
CA PRO A 51 -20.54 4.15 -7.66
C PRO A 51 -20.77 2.84 -8.43
N GLY A 52 -19.83 1.89 -8.33
CA GLY A 52 -19.91 0.60 -9.01
C GLY A 52 -19.19 0.51 -10.36
N ALA A 53 -18.39 1.51 -10.75
CA ALA A 53 -17.43 1.34 -11.83
C ALA A 53 -16.35 0.31 -11.45
N ASP A 54 -15.94 -0.52 -12.41
CA ASP A 54 -14.79 -1.41 -12.26
C ASP A 54 -13.54 -0.57 -11.92
N LEU A 55 -12.74 -1.02 -10.94
CA LEU A 55 -11.46 -0.38 -10.66
C LEU A 55 -10.51 -0.56 -11.86
N ALA A 56 -9.51 0.31 -11.94
CA ALA A 56 -8.69 0.52 -13.14
C ALA A 56 -8.01 -0.76 -13.68
N VAL A 57 -7.60 -1.68 -12.81
CA VAL A 57 -6.85 -2.88 -13.19
C VAL A 57 -7.70 -4.14 -13.02
N PRO A 58 -8.21 -4.75 -14.11
CA PRO A 58 -8.89 -6.04 -14.03
C PRO A 58 -7.90 -7.17 -13.69
N VAL A 59 -8.29 -8.03 -12.75
CA VAL A 59 -7.51 -9.17 -12.29
C VAL A 59 -8.12 -10.45 -12.86
N THR A 60 -7.64 -10.87 -14.03
CA THR A 60 -8.27 -11.96 -14.80
C THR A 60 -7.61 -13.33 -14.60
N GLY A 61 -6.47 -13.39 -13.92
CA GLY A 61 -5.66 -14.61 -13.85
C GLY A 61 -4.48 -14.54 -12.89
N PRO A 62 -3.72 -15.65 -12.79
CA PRO A 62 -2.47 -15.68 -12.03
C PRO A 62 -1.48 -14.67 -12.62
N GLN A 63 -0.66 -14.09 -11.77
CA GLN A 63 0.31 -13.09 -12.22
C GLN A 63 1.64 -13.73 -12.62
N ALA A 64 2.19 -13.25 -13.74
CA ALA A 64 3.49 -13.71 -14.21
C ALA A 64 4.58 -13.44 -13.16
N ASP A 65 5.48 -14.41 -13.01
CA ASP A 65 6.65 -14.38 -12.13
C ASP A 65 6.38 -14.45 -10.63
N VAL A 66 5.13 -14.45 -10.19
CA VAL A 66 4.81 -14.80 -8.80
C VAL A 66 5.07 -16.29 -8.61
N VAL A 67 5.97 -16.63 -7.70
CA VAL A 67 6.35 -18.03 -7.46
C VAL A 67 5.66 -18.58 -6.21
N ALA A 68 5.29 -19.86 -6.23
CA ALA A 68 4.63 -20.48 -5.08
C ALA A 68 5.56 -20.65 -3.87
N SER A 69 6.86 -20.90 -4.14
CA SER A 69 7.85 -21.29 -3.14
C SER A 69 8.90 -20.21 -2.90
N SER A 70 9.19 -19.94 -1.63
CA SER A 70 10.30 -19.07 -1.20
C SER A 70 11.69 -19.69 -1.44
N SER A 71 11.76 -20.92 -1.96
CA SER A 71 13.02 -21.58 -2.36
C SER A 71 13.23 -21.59 -3.88
N ASP A 72 12.35 -20.94 -4.64
CA ASP A 72 12.48 -20.90 -6.10
C ASP A 72 13.84 -20.29 -6.51
N PRO A 73 14.59 -20.94 -7.44
CA PRO A 73 15.86 -20.43 -7.92
C PRO A 73 15.83 -19.01 -8.49
N LYS A 74 14.67 -18.54 -8.99
CA LYS A 74 14.48 -17.17 -9.50
C LYS A 74 14.62 -16.10 -8.42
N LEU A 75 14.49 -16.47 -7.15
CA LEU A 75 14.61 -15.55 -6.00
C LEU A 75 16.04 -15.45 -5.45
N LYS A 76 17.03 -16.10 -6.10
CA LYS A 76 18.44 -16.03 -5.68
C LYS A 76 19.07 -14.74 -6.18
N VAL A 77 19.92 -14.14 -5.33
CA VAL A 77 20.68 -12.94 -5.69
C VAL A 77 22.05 -13.36 -6.21
N LEU A 78 22.40 -12.93 -7.41
CA LEU A 78 23.69 -13.20 -8.05
C LEU A 78 24.37 -11.87 -8.43
N PRO A 79 25.72 -11.80 -8.35
CA PRO A 79 26.63 -12.84 -7.87
C PRO A 79 26.54 -13.01 -6.34
N LYS A 80 27.03 -14.15 -5.84
CA LYS A 80 27.22 -14.35 -4.40
C LYS A 80 28.49 -13.62 -3.94
N PRO A 81 28.54 -13.12 -2.69
CA PRO A 81 29.75 -12.58 -2.12
C PRO A 81 30.88 -13.60 -2.18
N ALA A 82 32.11 -13.12 -2.39
CA ALA A 82 33.30 -13.97 -2.34
C ALA A 82 33.47 -14.59 -0.94
N ASN A 83 34.20 -15.70 -0.82
CA ASN A 83 34.45 -16.33 0.48
C ASN A 83 35.10 -15.36 1.49
N GLY A 84 36.01 -14.50 1.00
CA GLY A 84 36.67 -13.44 1.77
C GLY A 84 35.90 -12.12 1.87
N ALA A 85 34.66 -12.05 1.36
CA ALA A 85 33.83 -10.86 1.50
C ALA A 85 33.62 -10.47 2.97
N SER A 86 33.46 -9.17 3.19
CA SER A 86 33.23 -8.61 4.52
C SER A 86 31.95 -9.16 5.14
N PHE A 87 31.85 -9.11 6.47
CA PHE A 87 30.62 -9.53 7.15
C PHE A 87 29.42 -8.68 6.71
N THR A 88 29.60 -7.37 6.57
CA THR A 88 28.58 -6.44 6.04
C THR A 88 28.08 -6.86 4.67
N GLU A 89 28.97 -7.14 3.71
CA GLU A 89 28.59 -7.55 2.35
C GLU A 89 27.79 -8.85 2.34
N LYS A 90 28.15 -9.81 3.22
CA LYS A 90 27.40 -11.06 3.40
C LYS A 90 26.02 -10.81 3.99
N VAL A 91 25.88 -9.88 4.95
CA VAL A 91 24.59 -9.49 5.51
C VAL A 91 23.73 -8.81 4.45
N GLU A 92 24.27 -7.84 3.71
CA GLU A 92 23.57 -7.14 2.63
C GLU A 92 23.04 -8.09 1.56
N HIS A 93 23.86 -9.04 1.11
CA HIS A 93 23.44 -10.06 0.16
C HIS A 93 22.32 -10.94 0.74
N LYS A 94 22.44 -11.38 1.99
CA LYS A 94 21.42 -12.20 2.65
C LYS A 94 20.10 -11.45 2.82
N LEU A 95 20.14 -10.16 3.14
CA LEU A 95 18.96 -9.32 3.28
C LEU A 95 18.19 -9.18 1.96
N GLN A 96 18.90 -9.02 0.84
CA GLN A 96 18.31 -9.01 -0.50
C GLN A 96 17.61 -10.34 -0.80
N GLU A 97 18.30 -11.47 -0.58
CA GLU A 97 17.68 -12.79 -0.77
C GLU A 97 16.45 -12.96 0.13
N ASP A 98 16.54 -12.60 1.41
CA ASP A 98 15.43 -12.74 2.35
C ASP A 98 14.23 -11.87 2.01
N LEU A 99 14.45 -10.69 1.41
CA LEU A 99 13.37 -9.86 0.90
C LEU A 99 12.70 -10.56 -0.29
N LEU A 100 13.45 -10.95 -1.32
CA LEU A 100 12.89 -11.65 -2.49
C LEU A 100 12.13 -12.92 -2.11
N ARG A 101 12.66 -13.71 -1.17
CA ARG A 101 12.04 -14.94 -0.66
C ARG A 101 10.70 -14.68 0.04
N ARG A 102 10.58 -13.55 0.75
CA ARG A 102 9.32 -13.14 1.40
C ARG A 102 8.31 -12.64 0.39
N LEU A 103 8.74 -11.80 -0.56
CA LEU A 103 7.85 -11.25 -1.58
C LEU A 103 7.39 -12.31 -2.58
N LYS A 104 8.19 -13.37 -2.78
CA LYS A 104 7.94 -14.43 -3.78
C LYS A 104 7.74 -13.88 -5.20
N VAL A 105 8.35 -12.73 -5.48
CA VAL A 105 8.38 -12.11 -6.79
C VAL A 105 9.84 -11.74 -7.05
N PRO A 106 10.45 -12.23 -8.14
CA PRO A 106 11.77 -11.78 -8.54
C PRO A 106 11.70 -10.31 -8.96
N GLY A 107 12.74 -9.55 -8.63
CA GLY A 107 12.82 -8.13 -8.96
C GLY A 107 14.19 -7.55 -8.65
N LYS A 108 14.41 -6.32 -9.09
CA LYS A 108 15.63 -5.58 -8.81
C LYS A 108 15.70 -5.27 -7.31
N THR A 109 16.78 -5.67 -6.69
CA THR A 109 17.05 -5.42 -5.26
C THR A 109 18.46 -4.93 -5.04
N SER A 110 18.67 -4.19 -3.96
CA SER A 110 19.98 -3.85 -3.42
C SER A 110 19.89 -3.74 -1.90
N ALA A 111 21.02 -3.81 -1.20
CA ALA A 111 21.08 -3.51 0.22
C ALA A 111 22.31 -2.65 0.51
N ASN A 112 22.19 -1.78 1.52
CA ASN A 112 23.27 -0.94 2.00
C ASN A 112 23.16 -0.77 3.52
N CYS A 113 24.22 -1.12 4.24
CA CYS A 113 24.41 -0.81 5.64
C CYS A 113 25.38 0.37 5.75
N PRO A 114 24.91 1.63 5.85
CA PRO A 114 25.74 2.83 5.69
C PRO A 114 26.92 2.90 6.67
N ASP A 115 26.71 2.47 7.91
CA ASP A 115 27.74 2.43 8.96
C ASP A 115 28.41 1.05 9.09
N GLY A 116 28.10 0.13 8.17
CA GLY A 116 28.41 -1.28 8.27
C GLY A 116 27.61 -2.00 9.36
N VAL A 117 27.90 -3.28 9.55
CA VAL A 117 27.30 -4.09 10.62
C VAL A 117 28.30 -4.25 11.76
N THR A 118 27.97 -3.74 12.94
CA THR A 118 28.86 -3.78 14.10
C THR A 118 28.91 -5.19 14.70
N GLN A 119 30.05 -5.86 14.62
CA GLN A 119 30.25 -7.21 15.18
C GLN A 119 30.60 -7.17 16.68
N LYS A 120 29.62 -6.82 17.51
CA LYS A 120 29.70 -6.84 18.98
C LYS A 120 28.42 -7.46 19.55
N ALA A 121 28.51 -8.16 20.68
CA ALA A 121 27.35 -8.75 21.34
C ALA A 121 26.25 -7.71 21.57
N SER A 122 25.02 -8.05 21.18
CA SER A 122 23.82 -7.20 21.28
C SER A 122 23.94 -5.85 20.55
N ALA A 123 24.91 -5.71 19.63
CA ALA A 123 25.00 -4.52 18.81
C ALA A 123 23.88 -4.52 17.77
N VAL A 124 23.27 -3.35 17.62
CA VAL A 124 22.22 -3.09 16.65
C VAL A 124 22.79 -2.20 15.54
N SER A 125 22.56 -2.58 14.29
CA SER A 125 22.92 -1.80 13.11
C SER A 125 21.72 -1.67 12.19
N ILE A 126 21.65 -0.59 11.42
CA ILE A 126 20.56 -0.36 10.46
C ILE A 126 21.09 -0.58 9.05
N CYS A 127 20.35 -1.36 8.27
CA CYS A 127 20.59 -1.57 6.85
C CYS A 127 19.33 -1.21 6.07
N ASN A 128 19.48 -0.61 4.90
CA ASN A 128 18.37 -0.31 4.00
C ASN A 128 18.39 -1.28 2.84
N VAL A 129 17.27 -1.95 2.59
CA VAL A 129 17.12 -2.87 1.45
C VAL A 129 16.12 -2.26 0.48
N THR A 130 16.46 -2.20 -0.79
CA THR A 130 15.56 -1.72 -1.84
C THR A 130 15.00 -2.90 -2.64
N TYR A 131 13.74 -2.76 -3.07
CA TYR A 131 13.10 -3.64 -4.05
C TYR A 131 12.27 -2.77 -5.00
N GLU A 132 12.61 -2.76 -6.29
CA GLU A 132 11.92 -1.98 -7.33
C GLU A 132 11.67 -0.51 -6.91
N GLY A 133 12.66 0.10 -6.24
CA GLY A 133 12.60 1.49 -5.77
C GLY A 133 11.94 1.70 -4.39
N ALA A 134 11.26 0.70 -3.84
CA ALA A 134 10.76 0.74 -2.46
C ALA A 134 11.91 0.42 -1.48
N THR A 135 12.15 1.31 -0.52
CA THR A 135 13.20 1.14 0.50
C THR A 135 12.60 0.68 1.82
N VAL A 136 13.13 -0.41 2.37
CA VAL A 136 12.73 -0.97 3.67
C VAL A 136 13.91 -0.90 4.64
N PRO A 137 13.75 -0.26 5.81
CA PRO A 137 14.75 -0.31 6.85
C PRO A 137 14.72 -1.68 7.56
N TYR A 138 15.91 -2.21 7.79
CA TYR A 138 16.16 -3.43 8.55
C TYR A 138 17.02 -3.12 9.76
N GLU A 139 16.61 -3.67 10.90
CA GLU A 139 17.43 -3.73 12.09
C GLU A 139 18.16 -5.06 12.15
N ILE A 140 19.48 -4.98 12.29
CA ILE A 140 20.39 -6.12 12.39
C ILE A 140 20.91 -6.16 13.81
N GLU A 141 20.52 -7.19 14.56
CA GLU A 141 20.96 -7.38 15.94
C GLU A 141 21.90 -8.58 16.01
N ILE A 142 23.14 -8.34 16.45
CA ILE A 142 24.10 -9.41 16.70
C ILE A 142 23.75 -10.14 18.00
N SER A 143 23.78 -11.48 17.97
CA SER A 143 23.49 -12.30 19.14
C SER A 143 24.34 -11.90 20.35
N GLU A 144 23.71 -11.84 21.53
CA GLU A 144 24.37 -11.67 22.83
C GLU A 144 25.51 -12.69 23.07
N LYS A 145 25.42 -13.87 22.44
CA LYS A 145 26.40 -14.96 22.56
C LYS A 145 27.64 -14.76 21.69
N TYR A 146 27.72 -13.65 20.96
CA TYR A 146 28.86 -13.33 20.13
C TYR A 146 30.14 -13.22 20.97
N LYS A 147 31.20 -13.88 20.49
CA LYS A 147 32.55 -13.75 21.03
C LYS A 147 33.48 -13.26 19.92
N PRO A 148 34.38 -12.30 20.19
CA PRO A 148 35.38 -11.87 19.22
C PRO A 148 36.17 -13.07 18.67
N GLY A 149 36.34 -13.12 17.35
CA GLY A 149 37.05 -14.22 16.67
C GLY A 149 36.22 -15.49 16.44
N SER A 150 34.91 -15.49 16.76
CA SER A 150 34.04 -16.62 16.44
C SER A 150 33.96 -16.86 14.94
N PHE A 151 34.06 -18.14 14.53
CA PHE A 151 33.91 -18.53 13.12
C PHE A 151 32.53 -18.21 12.55
N LEU A 152 31.48 -18.30 13.38
CA LEU A 152 30.11 -17.94 13.03
C LEU A 152 29.64 -16.74 13.84
N THR A 153 29.09 -15.74 13.16
CA THR A 153 28.39 -14.61 13.77
C THR A 153 26.90 -14.80 13.52
N PHE A 154 26.15 -15.09 14.58
CA PHE A 154 24.69 -15.17 14.53
C PHE A 154 24.08 -13.79 14.72
N TYR A 155 23.06 -13.49 13.95
CA TYR A 155 22.32 -12.23 14.03
C TYR A 155 20.86 -12.45 13.67
N ASN A 156 20.01 -11.56 14.16
CA ASN A 156 18.61 -11.43 13.74
C ASN A 156 18.47 -10.25 12.77
N SER A 157 17.61 -10.42 11.77
CA SER A 157 17.24 -9.35 10.85
C SER A 157 15.74 -9.10 10.91
N THR A 158 15.39 -7.88 11.32
CA THR A 158 14.00 -7.47 11.54
C THR A 158 13.64 -6.34 10.58
N PRO A 159 12.74 -6.56 9.60
CA PRO A 159 12.22 -5.47 8.80
C PRO A 159 11.40 -4.51 9.69
N LYS A 160 11.50 -3.21 9.45
CA LYS A 160 10.63 -2.23 10.11
C LYS A 160 9.35 -1.94 9.31
N GLN A 161 9.34 -2.32 8.03
CA GLN A 161 8.21 -2.18 7.11
C GLN A 161 8.11 -3.41 6.21
N SER A 162 6.93 -3.66 5.66
CA SER A 162 6.71 -4.64 4.61
C SER A 162 6.64 -3.96 3.23
N VAL A 163 6.64 -4.76 2.16
CA VAL A 163 6.53 -4.23 0.78
C VAL A 163 5.25 -4.74 0.15
N LEU A 164 4.37 -3.81 -0.23
CA LEU A 164 3.28 -4.08 -1.16
C LEU A 164 3.86 -4.22 -2.56
N VAL A 165 3.71 -5.39 -3.17
CA VAL A 165 4.10 -5.64 -4.57
C VAL A 165 2.83 -5.86 -5.40
N ALA A 166 2.61 -5.04 -6.43
CA ALA A 166 1.38 -5.05 -7.24
C ALA A 166 1.04 -6.47 -7.74
N LYS A 167 1.99 -7.15 -8.38
CA LYS A 167 1.82 -8.52 -8.88
C LYS A 167 1.43 -9.51 -7.77
N ALA A 168 2.03 -9.41 -6.59
CA ALA A 168 1.70 -10.31 -5.49
C ALA A 168 0.28 -10.06 -4.95
N ALA A 169 -0.15 -8.80 -4.88
CA ALA A 169 -1.51 -8.45 -4.47
C ALA A 169 -2.55 -8.95 -5.48
N TYR A 170 -2.33 -8.71 -6.78
CA TYR A 170 -3.23 -9.18 -7.84
C TYR A 170 -3.32 -10.71 -7.88
N ASP A 171 -2.18 -11.41 -7.77
CA ASP A 171 -2.16 -12.88 -7.72
C ASP A 171 -2.91 -13.42 -6.50
N ARG A 172 -2.71 -12.79 -5.33
CA ARG A 172 -3.39 -13.18 -4.10
C ARG A 172 -4.89 -12.96 -4.18
N LEU A 173 -5.34 -11.86 -4.77
CA LEU A 173 -6.78 -11.60 -4.97
C LEU A 173 -7.38 -12.68 -5.86
N TRP A 174 -6.78 -12.92 -7.03
CA TRP A 174 -7.20 -13.97 -7.95
C TRP A 174 -7.23 -15.33 -7.26
N ALA A 175 -6.16 -15.70 -6.55
CA ALA A 175 -6.05 -16.98 -5.87
C ALA A 175 -7.07 -17.16 -4.74
N SER A 176 -7.54 -16.07 -4.11
CA SER A 176 -8.55 -16.12 -3.04
C SER A 176 -9.96 -16.38 -3.57
N TYR A 177 -10.25 -15.98 -4.80
CA TYR A 177 -11.57 -16.08 -5.40
C TYR A 177 -11.67 -17.05 -6.57
N LYS A 178 -10.55 -17.62 -7.06
CA LYS A 178 -10.57 -18.62 -8.12
C LYS A 178 -11.45 -19.82 -7.72
N GLY A 179 -12.32 -20.23 -8.64
CA GLY A 179 -13.22 -21.37 -8.42
C GLY A 179 -14.50 -21.05 -7.62
N ARG A 180 -14.67 -19.81 -7.15
CA ARG A 180 -15.97 -19.33 -6.61
C ARG A 180 -16.92 -19.04 -7.78
N THR A 181 -18.15 -19.54 -7.69
CA THR A 181 -19.18 -19.34 -8.73
C THR A 181 -20.05 -18.12 -8.45
N ASP A 182 -20.14 -17.72 -7.18
CA ASP A 182 -20.89 -16.57 -6.68
C ASP A 182 -20.13 -15.25 -6.80
N ILE A 183 -18.88 -15.28 -7.30
CA ILE A 183 -18.00 -14.12 -7.40
C ILE A 183 -17.44 -14.00 -8.82
N SER A 184 -17.42 -12.78 -9.35
CA SER A 184 -16.85 -12.46 -10.65
C SER A 184 -16.22 -11.05 -10.65
N LYS A 185 -15.65 -10.62 -11.79
CA LYS A 185 -15.14 -9.26 -12.02
C LYS A 185 -14.22 -8.75 -10.91
N LEU A 186 -13.08 -9.41 -10.75
CA LEU A 186 -12.04 -8.94 -9.83
C LEU A 186 -11.33 -7.73 -10.47
N SER A 187 -11.20 -6.64 -9.73
CA SER A 187 -10.43 -5.47 -10.16
C SER A 187 -9.76 -4.78 -8.98
N CYS A 188 -8.73 -4.00 -9.25
CA CYS A 188 -7.99 -3.23 -8.24
C CYS A 188 -7.68 -1.82 -8.72
N ASP A 189 -7.38 -0.95 -7.76
CA ASP A 189 -6.66 0.29 -8.04
C ASP A 189 -5.35 -0.02 -8.80
N GLU A 190 -4.85 0.97 -9.54
CA GLU A 190 -3.51 0.90 -10.10
C GLU A 190 -2.49 0.94 -8.95
N LEU A 191 -1.90 -0.22 -8.65
CA LEU A 191 -0.95 -0.36 -7.56
C LEU A 191 0.44 0.02 -8.04
N PRO A 192 1.25 0.70 -7.20
CA PRO A 192 2.66 0.90 -7.50
C PRO A 192 3.36 -0.46 -7.61
N VAL A 193 4.36 -0.56 -8.51
CA VAL A 193 5.15 -1.80 -8.71
C VAL A 193 5.61 -2.38 -7.38
N ALA A 194 6.15 -1.52 -6.51
CA ALA A 194 6.45 -1.81 -5.12
C ALA A 194 6.26 -0.55 -4.26
N LYS A 195 5.81 -0.72 -3.01
CA LYS A 195 5.74 0.36 -2.01
C LYS A 195 6.04 -0.19 -0.62
N ALA A 196 6.92 0.48 0.12
CA ALA A 196 7.12 0.19 1.53
C ALA A 196 5.91 0.68 2.33
N VAL A 197 5.37 -0.18 3.18
CA VAL A 197 4.16 0.06 3.95
C VAL A 197 4.32 -0.47 5.37
N ASP A 198 3.62 0.16 6.31
CA ASP A 198 3.58 -0.31 7.68
C ASP A 198 2.76 -1.60 7.77
N GLU A 199 3.27 -2.59 8.50
CA GLU A 199 2.60 -3.88 8.62
C GLU A 199 1.23 -3.73 9.29
N GLU A 200 0.28 -4.57 8.86
CA GLU A 200 -1.10 -4.64 9.39
C GLU A 200 -1.91 -3.34 9.29
N THR A 201 -1.37 -2.34 8.59
CA THR A 201 -1.97 -1.02 8.39
C THR A 201 -2.54 -0.95 6.99
N GLU A 202 -3.72 -0.32 6.87
CA GLU A 202 -4.34 -0.11 5.57
C GLU A 202 -3.45 0.76 4.67
N THR A 203 -3.22 0.28 3.46
CA THR A 203 -2.28 0.92 2.52
C THR A 203 -2.87 2.11 1.75
N GLY A 204 -4.19 2.31 1.86
CA GLY A 204 -4.99 3.27 1.10
C GLY A 204 -5.36 2.81 -0.32
N PHE A 205 -4.88 1.62 -0.74
CA PHE A 205 -5.26 0.99 -1.99
C PHE A 205 -6.36 -0.04 -1.77
N HIS A 206 -7.15 -0.24 -2.81
CA HIS A 206 -8.32 -1.09 -2.78
C HIS A 206 -8.36 -2.05 -3.96
N CYS A 207 -9.04 -3.16 -3.73
CA CYS A 207 -9.56 -4.01 -4.76
C CYS A 207 -11.07 -4.14 -4.59
N GLN A 208 -11.71 -4.77 -5.56
CA GLN A 208 -13.10 -5.14 -5.47
C GLN A 208 -13.36 -6.44 -6.21
N TYR A 209 -14.49 -7.04 -5.87
CA TYR A 209 -15.06 -8.16 -6.58
C TYR A 209 -16.57 -7.95 -6.71
N TRP A 210 -17.15 -8.43 -7.80
CA TRP A 210 -18.61 -8.51 -7.92
C TRP A 210 -19.08 -9.80 -7.27
N GLY A 211 -19.95 -9.72 -6.27
CA GLY A 211 -20.58 -10.87 -5.64
C GLY A 211 -22.07 -10.95 -6.02
N GLU A 212 -22.59 -12.15 -6.26
CA GLU A 212 -23.98 -12.39 -6.64
C GLU A 212 -24.98 -11.98 -5.55
N HIS A 213 -24.55 -11.94 -4.28
CA HIS A 213 -25.40 -11.63 -3.13
C HIS A 213 -24.96 -10.38 -2.35
N ALA A 214 -24.07 -9.56 -2.92
CA ALA A 214 -23.41 -8.48 -2.20
C ALA A 214 -24.20 -7.16 -2.12
N GLY A 215 -25.19 -6.93 -2.99
CA GLY A 215 -25.99 -5.70 -2.96
C GLY A 215 -26.94 -5.63 -1.76
N ASP A 216 -27.43 -4.43 -1.42
CA ASP A 216 -28.30 -4.18 -0.27
C ASP A 216 -29.59 -5.02 -0.27
N GLU A 217 -30.03 -5.46 -1.46
CA GLU A 217 -31.21 -6.31 -1.65
C GLU A 217 -30.85 -7.75 -2.08
N GLY A 218 -29.57 -8.14 -2.03
CA GLY A 218 -29.11 -9.45 -2.48
C GLY A 218 -29.09 -9.66 -4.00
N ASN A 219 -29.27 -8.59 -4.78
CA ASN A 219 -29.30 -8.59 -6.26
C ASN A 219 -27.92 -8.49 -6.92
N GLY A 220 -26.87 -8.82 -6.17
CA GLY A 220 -25.48 -8.70 -6.57
C GLY A 220 -24.94 -7.27 -6.53
N GLY A 221 -23.62 -7.16 -6.38
CA GLY A 221 -22.97 -5.86 -6.21
C GLY A 221 -21.46 -5.97 -6.08
N PHE A 222 -20.77 -4.83 -6.21
CA PHE A 222 -19.34 -4.77 -5.93
C PHE A 222 -19.09 -4.66 -4.44
N VAL A 223 -18.27 -5.56 -3.93
CA VAL A 223 -17.70 -5.47 -2.58
C VAL A 223 -16.30 -4.89 -2.70
N LYS A 224 -16.09 -3.76 -2.04
CA LYS A 224 -14.79 -3.12 -1.95
C LYS A 224 -13.98 -3.72 -0.80
N VAL A 225 -12.73 -4.05 -1.07
CA VAL A 225 -11.79 -4.57 -0.08
C VAL A 225 -10.54 -3.69 -0.02
N GLY A 226 -10.12 -3.34 1.19
CA GLY A 226 -8.87 -2.64 1.47
C GLY A 226 -7.71 -3.62 1.52
N ILE A 227 -6.51 -3.10 1.32
CA ILE A 227 -5.28 -3.90 1.29
C ILE A 227 -4.43 -3.61 2.54
N LYS A 228 -4.05 -4.69 3.24
CA LYS A 228 -3.01 -4.71 4.28
C LYS A 228 -1.88 -5.62 3.85
N VAL A 229 -0.68 -5.35 4.36
CA VAL A 229 0.48 -6.22 4.14
C VAL A 229 1.00 -6.67 5.49
N ASN A 230 1.24 -7.97 5.59
CA ASN A 230 1.93 -8.58 6.72
C ASN A 230 3.29 -9.14 6.27
N ARG A 231 4.08 -9.62 7.21
CA ARG A 231 5.44 -10.12 6.96
C ARG A 231 5.53 -11.26 5.92
N HIS A 232 4.41 -11.94 5.64
CA HIS A 232 4.34 -13.13 4.82
C HIS A 232 3.45 -13.00 3.58
N ASN A 233 2.52 -12.04 3.53
CA ASN A 233 1.53 -11.95 2.46
C ASN A 233 0.78 -10.61 2.43
N VAL A 234 -0.02 -10.46 1.37
CA VAL A 234 -1.05 -9.44 1.23
C VAL A 234 -2.38 -9.99 1.75
N ASP A 235 -3.08 -9.19 2.54
CA ASP A 235 -4.40 -9.50 3.09
C ASP A 235 -5.44 -8.48 2.63
N PHE A 236 -6.67 -8.96 2.47
CA PHE A 236 -7.82 -8.17 2.05
C PHE A 236 -8.87 -8.15 3.16
N PHE A 237 -9.50 -7.00 3.36
CA PHE A 237 -10.58 -6.83 4.34
C PHE A 237 -11.68 -5.97 3.72
N GLU A 238 -12.95 -6.27 4.01
CA GLU A 238 -14.06 -5.48 3.49
C GLU A 238 -14.06 -4.07 4.08
N VAL A 239 -14.24 -3.06 3.21
CA VAL A 239 -14.39 -1.66 3.62
C VAL A 239 -15.88 -1.36 3.64
N ARG A 240 -16.38 -0.92 4.80
CA ARG A 240 -17.77 -0.48 4.98
C ARG A 240 -17.88 1.03 4.88
#